data_AF-A0ABD0Q5Z8-F1
#
_entry.id   AF-A0ABD0Q5Z8-F1
#
_cell.length_a   1.000
_cell.length_b   1.000
_cell.length_c   1.000
_cell.angle_alpha   90.00
_cell.angle_beta   90.00
_cell.angle_gamma   90.00
#
_symmetry.space_group_name_H-M   'P 1'
#
loop_
_entity.id
_entity.type
_entity.pdbx_description
1 polymer ?
#
loop_
_entity_poly.entity_id
_entity_poly.type
_entity_poly.pdbx_seq_one_letter_code
_entity_poly.pdbx_strand_id
1 'polypeptide(L)' 'FVRTGYGKNMVKVLHIRREGIHHHITELIADVQLSLKSRKDYLTGDNSDIIPTDTIKNTVHALAKLKGV' A
#
# COMPACT_ATOMS: atom_id res chain seq x y z
N PHE A 1 -23.36 -11.86 -4.36
CA PHE A 1 -22.01 -12.44 -4.20
C PHE A 1 -21.20 -11.57 -3.25
N VAL A 2 -20.68 -12.11 -2.15
CA VAL A 2 -19.98 -11.33 -1.12
C VAL A 2 -18.59 -10.93 -1.62
N ARG A 3 -18.30 -9.62 -1.67
CA ARG A 3 -16.99 -9.09 -2.06
C ARG A 3 -16.10 -9.01 -0.81
N THR A 4 -14.90 -9.54 -0.92
CA THR A 4 -13.93 -9.66 0.17
C THR A 4 -12.67 -8.89 -0.23
N GLY A 5 -12.10 -8.13 0.70
CA GLY A 5 -10.92 -7.32 0.44
C GLY A 5 -10.22 -6.91 1.72
N TYR A 6 -8.90 -6.87 1.69
CA TYR A 6 -8.03 -6.58 2.82
C TYR A 6 -6.87 -5.70 2.36
N GLY A 7 -6.18 -5.05 3.30
CA GLY A 7 -5.02 -4.23 2.95
C GLY A 7 -4.58 -3.32 4.08
N LYS A 8 -4.12 -2.12 3.72
CA LYS A 8 -3.57 -1.14 4.67
C LYS A 8 -4.20 0.22 4.43
N ASN A 9 -4.69 0.82 5.51
CA ASN A 9 -5.23 2.17 5.51
C ASN A 9 -4.30 3.13 6.26
N MET A 10 -4.50 4.42 6.03
CA MET A 10 -3.83 5.52 6.72
C MET A 10 -2.31 5.50 6.59
N VAL A 11 -1.80 5.11 5.41
CA VAL A 11 -0.35 5.15 5.13
C VAL A 11 0.03 6.59 4.77
N LYS A 12 0.57 7.33 5.75
CA LYS A 12 1.07 8.69 5.54
C LYS A 12 2.38 8.67 4.77
N VAL A 13 2.46 9.47 3.71
CA VAL A 13 3.67 9.60 2.87
C VAL A 13 3.95 11.07 2.63
N LEU A 14 5.19 11.48 2.91
CA LEU A 14 5.74 12.77 2.50
C LEU A 14 6.85 12.51 1.48
N HIS A 15 6.70 13.07 0.29
CA HIS A 15 7.70 13.02 -0.77
C HIS A 15 8.27 14.42 -1.01
N ILE A 16 9.59 14.51 -1.14
CA ILE A 16 10.30 15.75 -1.45
C ILE A 16 11.07 15.58 -2.77
N ARG A 17 10.79 16.48 -3.73
CA ARG A 17 11.56 16.63 -4.95
C ARG A 17 12.42 17.89 -4.84
N ARG A 18 13.73 17.75 -5.04
CA ARG A 18 14.70 18.85 -4.92
C ARG A 18 15.20 19.24 -6.30
N GLU A 19 15.05 20.52 -6.64
CA GLU A 19 15.45 21.14 -7.91
C GLU A 19 16.35 22.35 -7.61
N GLY A 20 17.66 22.11 -7.45
CA GLY A 20 18.61 23.14 -7.04
C GLY A 20 18.26 23.69 -5.65
N ILE A 21 18.01 25.00 -5.57
CA ILE A 21 17.58 25.68 -4.33
C ILE A 21 16.07 25.56 -4.05
N HIS A 22 15.29 25.07 -5.01
CA HIS A 22 13.85 24.94 -4.89
C HIS A 22 13.47 23.52 -4.46
N HIS A 23 12.66 23.42 -3.40
CA HIS A 23 12.15 22.15 -2.88
C HIS A 23 10.64 22.10 -3.07
N HIS A 24 10.15 21.01 -3.65
CA HIS A 24 8.74 20.71 -3.80
C HIS A 24 8.37 19.58 -2.83
N ILE A 25 7.34 19.80 -2.01
CA ILE A 25 6.88 18.84 -1.01
C ILE A 25 5.45 18.44 -1.35
N THR A 26 5.20 17.14 -1.34
CA THR A 26 3.85 16.56 -1.45
C THR A 26 3.63 15.64 -0.27
N GLU A 27 2.58 15.88 0.51
CA GLU A 27 2.12 15.00 1.58
C GLU A 27 0.76 14.41 1.21
N LEU A 28 0.60 13.11 1.42
CA LEU A 28 -0.68 12.42 1.24
C LEU A 28 -0.89 11.30 2.24
N ILE A 29 -2.11 10.80 2.27
CA ILE A 29 -2.51 9.60 2.99
C ILE A 29 -3.04 8.61 1.97
N ALA A 30 -2.48 7.39 1.96
CA ALA A 30 -2.88 6.33 1.04
C ALA A 30 -3.63 5.21 1.77
N ASP A 31 -4.74 4.78 1.17
CA ASP A 31 -5.51 3.60 1.53
C ASP A 31 -5.44 2.59 0.38
N VAL A 32 -5.09 1.34 0.69
CA VAL A 32 -4.88 0.28 -0.31
C VAL A 32 -5.67 -0.95 0.09
N GLN A 33 -6.49 -1.45 -0.84
CA GLN A 33 -7.25 -2.69 -0.69
C GLN A 33 -6.98 -3.64 -1.85
N LEU A 34 -6.75 -4.91 -1.54
CA LEU A 34 -6.56 -6.01 -2.47
C LEU A 34 -7.68 -7.04 -2.29
N SER A 35 -8.09 -7.66 -3.39
CA SER A 35 -8.97 -8.83 -3.40
C SER A 35 -8.19 -10.03 -3.94
N LEU A 36 -8.14 -11.12 -3.18
CA LEU A 36 -7.53 -12.36 -3.64
C LEU A 36 -8.51 -13.18 -4.47
N LYS A 37 -7.94 -14.03 -5.34
CA LYS A 37 -8.67 -15.01 -6.13
C LYS A 37 -9.20 -16.15 -5.24
N SER A 38 -8.43 -16.58 -4.24
CA SER A 38 -8.84 -17.59 -3.27
C SER A 38 -9.58 -16.96 -2.08
N ARG A 39 -10.25 -17.81 -1.29
CA ARG A 39 -10.96 -17.46 -0.04
C ARG A 39 -10.48 -18.33 1.14
N LYS A 40 -9.36 -19.01 0.97
CA LYS A 40 -8.83 -20.01 1.91
C LYS A 40 -8.35 -19.40 3.23
N ASP A 41 -7.97 -18.13 3.19
CA ASP A 41 -7.70 -17.27 4.32
C ASP A 41 -8.92 -17.13 5.24
N TYR A 42 -10.10 -16.86 4.68
CA TYR A 42 -11.34 -16.71 5.44
C TYR A 42 -12.00 -18.04 5.82
N LEU A 43 -11.85 -19.09 4.99
CA LEU A 43 -12.55 -20.37 5.18
C LEU A 43 -11.77 -21.36 6.05
N THR A 44 -10.44 -21.42 5.90
CA THR A 44 -9.59 -22.42 6.57
C THR A 44 -8.38 -21.82 7.28
N GLY A 45 -8.19 -20.50 7.23
CA GLY A 45 -7.04 -19.83 7.82
C GLY A 45 -5.73 -20.05 7.05
N ASP A 46 -5.78 -20.47 5.78
CA ASP A 46 -4.56 -20.64 4.97
C ASP A 46 -4.08 -19.28 4.45
N ASN A 47 -2.96 -18.81 5.01
CA ASN A 47 -2.37 -17.52 4.70
C ASN A 47 -1.35 -17.54 3.55
N SER A 48 -1.17 -18.65 2.85
CA SER A 48 -0.10 -18.76 1.84
C SER A 48 -0.27 -17.85 0.61
N ASP A 49 -1.50 -17.37 0.34
CA ASP A 49 -1.74 -16.36 -0.72
C ASP A 49 -1.78 -14.92 -0.19
N ILE A 50 -1.64 -14.72 1.13
CA ILE A 50 -1.76 -13.40 1.77
C ILE A 50 -0.46 -12.62 1.60
N ILE A 51 -0.57 -11.41 1.06
CA ILE A 51 0.48 -10.40 1.13
C ILE A 51 0.30 -9.67 2.46
N PRO A 52 1.24 -9.74 3.41
CA PRO A 52 1.10 -9.06 4.69
C PRO A 52 0.81 -7.57 4.51
N THR A 53 -0.04 -7.00 5.38
CA THR A 53 -0.41 -5.58 5.28
C THR A 53 0.78 -4.64 5.49
N ASP A 54 1.83 -5.11 6.20
CA ASP A 54 3.10 -4.41 6.30
C ASP A 54 3.87 -4.37 4.97
N THR A 55 3.85 -5.47 4.20
CA THR A 55 4.43 -5.50 2.85
C THR A 55 3.73 -4.49 1.94
N ILE A 56 2.40 -4.37 2.02
CA ILE A 56 1.64 -3.35 1.25
C ILE A 56 2.08 -1.93 1.62
N LYS A 57 2.24 -1.63 2.92
CA LYS A 57 2.79 -0.35 3.40
C LYS A 57 4.20 -0.10 2.83
N ASN A 58 5.07 -1.10 2.89
CA ASN A 58 6.44 -0.99 2.37
C ASN A 58 6.43 -0.78 0.85
N THR A 59 5.50 -1.39 0.11
CA THR A 59 5.31 -1.16 -1.32
C THR A 59 4.87 0.27 -1.62
N VAL A 60 3.96 0.87 -0.83
CA VAL A 60 3.59 2.28 -0.97
C VAL A 60 4.83 3.18 -0.84
N HIS A 61 5.65 2.98 0.19
CA HIS A 61 6.89 3.74 0.37
C HIS A 61 7.89 3.50 -0.77
N ALA A 62 8.05 2.25 -1.22
CA ALA A 62 8.95 1.90 -2.32
C ALA A 62 8.53 2.56 -3.63
N LEU A 63 7.23 2.52 -3.97
CA LEU A 63 6.70 3.16 -5.16
C LEU A 63 6.84 4.68 -5.09
N ALA A 64 6.53 5.31 -3.96
CA ALA A 64 6.73 6.75 -3.76
C ALA A 64 8.19 7.16 -3.94
N LYS A 65 9.15 6.32 -3.54
CA LYS A 65 10.59 6.57 -3.75
C LYS A 65 11.02 6.39 -5.20
N LEU A 66 10.51 5.37 -5.88
CA LEU A 66 10.92 5.00 -7.25
C LEU A 66 10.22 5.81 -8.34
N LYS A 67 8.98 6.23 -8.10
CA LYS A 67 8.10 6.86 -9.09
C LYS A 67 7.68 8.27 -8.73
N GLY A 68 7.98 8.73 -7.51
CA GLY A 68 7.43 9.97 -6.99
C GLY A 68 6.01 9.80 -6.47
N VAL A 69 5.38 10.93 -6.19
CA VAL A 69 3.98 11.06 -5.80
C VAL A 69 3.25 11.92 -6.80
#